data_AF-A0A8H7I5Y5-F1
#
_entry.id   AF-A0A8H7I5Y5-F1
#
_cell.length_a   1.000
_cell.length_b   1.000
_cell.length_c   1.000
_cell.angle_alpha   90.00
_cell.angle_beta   90.00
_cell.angle_gamma   90.00
#
_symmetry.space_group_name_H-M   'P 1'
#
loop_
_entity.id
_entity.type
_entity.pdbx_description
1 polymer ?
#
loop_
_entity_poly.entity_id
_entity_poly.type
_entity_poly.pdbx_seq_one_letter_code
_entity_poly.pdbx_strand_id
1 'polypeptide(L)'
;MFLNTLVPINPTPSYSYIVPSTRGRGYVDGSRGPYCLREELETGKAMRDAMKDTEGWVDQVNEHLSIVNEEATQLKTFIRTLSVSDITWKETMIKAKRESVRNKLRVLGWEQQELELSDDLKRQWDRIVDVPTPLTERNWAYLEVKLVSLITVNRSQIPDVHEESADM
;
A
#
# COMPACT_ATOMS: atom_id res chain seq x y z
N MET A 1 -66.05 -12.01 -19.11
CA MET A 1 -65.04 -10.94 -19.24
C MET A 1 -64.25 -10.92 -17.94
N PHE A 2 -63.08 -11.54 -17.92
CA PHE A 2 -62.17 -11.49 -16.77
C PHE A 2 -60.97 -10.63 -17.15
N LEU A 3 -60.78 -9.55 -16.39
CA LEU A 3 -59.70 -8.58 -16.57
C LEU A 3 -58.39 -9.21 -16.08
N ASN A 4 -57.40 -9.30 -16.98
CA ASN A 4 -56.01 -9.59 -16.63
C ASN A 4 -55.41 -8.35 -15.98
N THR A 5 -55.21 -8.36 -14.67
CA THR A 5 -54.34 -7.41 -13.96
C THR A 5 -52.92 -7.96 -13.97
N LEU A 6 -52.07 -7.41 -14.83
CA LEU A 6 -50.62 -7.53 -14.75
C LEU A 6 -50.13 -6.76 -13.52
N VAL A 7 -49.51 -7.44 -12.56
CA VAL A 7 -48.80 -6.82 -11.44
C VAL A 7 -47.32 -6.71 -11.84
N PRO A 8 -46.71 -5.52 -11.84
CA PRO A 8 -45.29 -5.38 -12.10
C PRO A 8 -44.50 -5.88 -10.88
N ILE A 9 -43.64 -6.88 -11.09
CA ILE A 9 -42.65 -7.31 -10.11
C ILE A 9 -41.50 -6.29 -10.17
N ASN A 10 -41.59 -5.25 -9.34
CA ASN A 10 -40.43 -4.43 -9.01
C ASN A 10 -39.55 -5.24 -8.04
N PRO A 11 -38.28 -5.58 -8.39
CA PRO A 11 -37.34 -6.05 -7.38
C PRO A 11 -36.88 -4.83 -6.56
N THR A 12 -37.47 -4.62 -5.40
CA THR A 12 -36.89 -3.75 -4.39
C THR A 12 -35.52 -4.29 -3.97
N PRO A 13 -34.47 -3.46 -3.88
CA PRO A 13 -33.22 -3.88 -3.26
C PRO A 13 -33.46 -3.96 -1.74
N SER A 14 -33.60 -5.16 -1.20
CA SER A 14 -33.60 -5.36 0.24
C SER A 14 -32.17 -5.12 0.76
N TYR A 15 -31.89 -3.90 1.18
CA TYR A 15 -30.75 -3.60 2.05
C TYR A 15 -31.04 -4.23 3.42
N SER A 16 -30.78 -5.53 3.55
CA SER A 16 -30.69 -6.17 4.86
C SER A 16 -29.36 -5.78 5.47
N TYR A 17 -29.43 -4.91 6.48
CA TYR A 17 -28.32 -4.53 7.35
C TYR A 17 -27.51 -5.76 7.76
N ILE A 18 -26.20 -5.69 7.54
CA ILE A 18 -25.22 -6.67 8.01
C ILE A 18 -25.30 -6.70 9.53
N VAL A 19 -25.91 -7.75 10.08
CA VAL A 19 -25.75 -8.10 11.50
C VAL A 19 -24.46 -8.93 11.58
N PRO A 20 -23.42 -8.48 12.30
CA PRO A 20 -22.21 -9.28 12.47
C PRO A 20 -22.58 -10.54 13.27
N SER A 21 -22.46 -11.71 12.67
CA SER A 21 -22.61 -12.98 13.37
C SER A 21 -21.50 -13.10 14.41
N THR A 22 -21.83 -12.80 15.65
CA THR A 22 -21.00 -13.05 16.82
C THR A 22 -20.97 -14.55 17.10
N ARG A 23 -20.13 -15.30 16.39
CA ARG A 23 -19.56 -16.58 16.88
C ARG A 23 -18.47 -17.10 15.95
N GLY A 24 -17.23 -16.83 16.35
CA GLY A 24 -16.17 -17.84 16.32
C GLY A 24 -15.29 -17.93 15.09
N ARG A 25 -14.06 -17.41 15.27
CA ARG A 25 -12.79 -17.79 14.62
C ARG A 25 -12.53 -17.32 13.20
N GLY A 26 -11.60 -16.36 13.13
CA GLY A 26 -10.51 -16.41 12.17
C GLY A 26 -10.68 -15.59 10.90
N TYR A 27 -10.81 -14.27 11.02
CA TYR A 27 -10.34 -13.39 9.94
C TYR A 27 -8.82 -13.37 10.01
N VAL A 28 -8.20 -14.29 9.27
CA VAL A 28 -6.78 -14.21 8.96
C VAL A 28 -6.66 -13.54 7.61
N ASP A 29 -5.89 -12.47 7.64
CA ASP A 29 -5.40 -11.62 6.57
C ASP A 29 -5.01 -12.38 5.28
N GLY A 30 -5.31 -11.73 4.14
CA GLY A 30 -4.67 -11.93 2.85
C GLY A 30 -4.63 -13.34 2.30
N SER A 31 -5.69 -13.80 1.63
CA SER A 31 -5.57 -14.87 0.63
C SER A 31 -6.73 -14.89 -0.36
N ARG A 32 -6.36 -14.81 -1.63
CA ARG A 32 -7.16 -15.13 -2.81
C ARG A 32 -7.88 -16.47 -2.63
N GLY A 33 -9.21 -16.49 -2.74
CA GLY A 33 -10.00 -17.71 -2.84
C GLY A 33 -11.43 -17.44 -3.32
N PRO A 34 -12.04 -18.33 -4.14
CA PRO A 34 -13.36 -18.14 -4.76
C PRO A 34 -14.48 -18.59 -3.81
N TYR A 35 -14.40 -18.17 -2.55
CA TYR A 35 -15.32 -18.67 -1.53
C TYR A 35 -16.47 -17.68 -1.35
N CYS A 36 -17.58 -17.97 -2.03
CA CYS A 36 -18.89 -17.49 -1.60
C CYS A 36 -19.36 -18.33 -0.41
N LEU A 37 -20.20 -17.75 0.45
CA LEU A 37 -20.82 -18.53 1.51
C LEU A 37 -21.56 -19.71 0.86
N ARG A 38 -21.51 -20.90 1.47
CA ARG A 38 -22.18 -22.10 0.93
C ARG A 38 -23.64 -21.82 0.57
N GLU A 39 -24.31 -21.00 1.37
CA GLU A 39 -25.67 -20.52 1.15
C GLU A 39 -25.80 -19.69 -0.13
N GLU A 40 -24.90 -18.73 -0.37
CA GLU A 40 -24.89 -17.92 -1.60
C GLU A 40 -24.63 -18.77 -2.85
N LEU A 41 -23.73 -19.76 -2.75
CA LEU A 41 -23.43 -20.69 -3.84
C LEU A 41 -24.66 -21.52 -4.22
N GLU A 42 -25.33 -22.09 -3.24
CA GLU A 42 -26.52 -22.92 -3.48
C GLU A 42 -27.69 -22.06 -3.98
N THR A 43 -27.83 -20.83 -3.48
CA THR A 43 -28.83 -19.87 -3.99
C THR A 43 -28.58 -19.50 -5.45
N GLY A 44 -27.32 -19.23 -5.81
CA GLY A 44 -26.93 -18.93 -7.18
C GLY A 44 -27.11 -20.11 -8.14
N LYS A 45 -26.89 -21.35 -7.67
CA LYS A 45 -27.19 -22.56 -8.45
C LYS A 45 -28.68 -22.76 -8.66
N ALA A 46 -29.49 -22.65 -7.60
CA ALA A 46 -30.93 -22.80 -7.68
C ALA A 46 -31.57 -21.78 -8.64
N MET A 47 -31.11 -20.53 -8.58
CA MET A 47 -31.57 -19.47 -9.49
C MET A 47 -31.16 -19.75 -10.94
N ARG A 48 -29.93 -20.21 -11.18
CA ARG A 48 -29.47 -20.64 -12.50
C ARG A 48 -30.32 -21.77 -13.06
N ASP A 49 -30.57 -22.81 -12.26
CA ASP A 49 -31.35 -23.97 -12.69
C ASP A 49 -32.82 -23.63 -12.97
N ALA A 50 -33.39 -22.65 -12.27
CA ALA A 50 -34.74 -22.17 -12.51
C ALA A 50 -34.86 -21.29 -13.78
N MET A 51 -33.78 -20.63 -14.20
CA MET A 51 -33.81 -19.65 -15.30
C MET A 51 -33.12 -20.12 -16.59
N LYS A 52 -32.39 -21.23 -16.59
CA LYS A 52 -31.62 -21.71 -17.75
C LYS A 52 -32.45 -22.01 -19.01
N ASP A 53 -33.73 -22.34 -18.85
CA ASP A 53 -34.65 -22.68 -19.95
C ASP A 53 -35.44 -21.46 -20.46
N THR A 54 -35.19 -20.27 -19.90
CA THR A 54 -35.82 -19.03 -20.35
C THR A 54 -35.10 -18.49 -21.59
N GLU A 55 -35.87 -18.14 -22.61
CA GLU A 55 -35.32 -17.53 -23.84
C GLU A 55 -34.57 -16.22 -23.51
N GLY A 56 -33.34 -16.07 -24.03
CA GLY A 56 -32.50 -14.89 -23.80
C GLY A 56 -31.75 -14.87 -22.45
N TRP A 57 -31.89 -15.89 -21.60
CA TRP A 57 -31.17 -15.95 -20.32
C TRP A 57 -29.65 -15.96 -20.49
N VAL A 58 -29.14 -16.70 -21.49
CA VAL A 58 -27.71 -16.75 -21.79
C VAL A 58 -27.16 -15.38 -22.16
N ASP A 59 -27.91 -14.61 -22.97
CA ASP A 59 -27.51 -13.27 -23.39
C ASP A 59 -27.51 -12.29 -22.22
N GLN A 60 -28.53 -12.34 -21.36
CA GLN A 60 -28.61 -11.51 -20.14
C GLN A 60 -27.47 -11.81 -19.16
N VAL A 61 -27.13 -13.09 -18.96
CA VAL A 61 -26.01 -13.48 -18.09
C VAL A 61 -24.68 -13.04 -18.69
N ASN A 62 -24.50 -13.18 -20.01
CA ASN A 62 -23.28 -12.72 -20.68
C ASN A 62 -23.14 -11.20 -20.62
N GLU A 63 -24.22 -10.45 -20.81
CA GLU A 63 -24.24 -8.99 -20.67
C GLU A 63 -23.87 -8.58 -19.23
N HIS A 64 -24.49 -9.20 -18.23
CA HIS A 64 -24.18 -8.93 -16.83
C HIS A 64 -22.73 -9.29 -16.49
N LEU A 65 -22.23 -10.44 -16.95
CA LEU A 65 -20.83 -10.83 -16.77
C LEU A 65 -19.87 -9.86 -17.46
N SER A 66 -20.24 -9.35 -18.65
CA SER A 66 -19.48 -8.34 -19.37
C SER A 66 -19.35 -7.06 -18.56
N ILE A 67 -20.45 -6.55 -18.00
CA ILE A 67 -20.47 -5.36 -17.13
C ILE A 67 -19.59 -5.57 -15.90
N VAL A 68 -19.78 -6.67 -15.17
CA VAL A 68 -18.99 -6.98 -13.97
C VAL A 68 -17.50 -7.10 -14.30
N ASN A 69 -17.16 -7.72 -15.43
CA ASN A 69 -15.77 -7.85 -15.85
C ASN A 69 -15.13 -6.51 -16.26
N GLU A 70 -15.91 -5.63 -16.89
CA GLU A 70 -15.48 -4.28 -17.24
C GLU A 70 -15.22 -3.46 -15.97
N GLU A 71 -16.16 -3.44 -15.02
CA GLU A 71 -16.00 -2.77 -13.72
C GLU A 71 -14.79 -3.32 -12.94
N ALA A 72 -14.62 -4.64 -12.91
CA ALA A 72 -13.47 -5.27 -12.26
C ALA A 72 -12.14 -4.86 -12.92
N THR A 73 -12.13 -4.65 -14.24
CA THR A 73 -10.96 -4.20 -15.00
C THR A 73 -10.65 -2.74 -14.71
N GLN A 74 -11.67 -1.89 -14.63
CA GLN A 74 -11.52 -0.49 -14.23
C GLN A 74 -10.98 -0.38 -12.80
N LEU A 75 -11.52 -1.14 -11.86
CA LEU A 75 -11.05 -1.17 -10.48
C LEU A 75 -9.59 -1.63 -10.38
N LYS A 76 -9.21 -2.70 -11.09
CA LYS A 76 -7.81 -3.16 -11.15
C LYS A 76 -6.89 -2.06 -11.67
N THR A 77 -7.34 -1.34 -12.70
CA THR A 77 -6.56 -0.24 -13.29
C THR A 77 -6.42 0.91 -12.31
N PHE A 78 -7.49 1.30 -11.64
CA PHE A 78 -7.48 2.33 -10.60
C PHE A 78 -6.52 1.99 -9.45
N ILE A 79 -6.59 0.76 -8.90
CA ILE A 79 -5.71 0.31 -7.81
C ILE A 79 -4.23 0.36 -8.25
N ARG A 80 -3.92 -0.06 -9.49
CA ARG A 80 -2.57 0.03 -10.04
C ARG A 80 -2.09 1.47 -10.12
N THR A 81 -2.92 2.38 -10.63
CA THR A 81 -2.59 3.81 -10.72
C THR A 81 -2.32 4.40 -9.34
N LEU A 82 -3.17 4.10 -8.35
CA LEU A 82 -2.94 4.52 -6.96
C LEU A 82 -1.64 3.96 -6.38
N SER A 83 -1.31 2.71 -6.69
CA SER A 83 -0.07 2.08 -6.21
C SER A 83 1.17 2.78 -6.80
N VAL A 84 1.13 3.13 -8.09
CA VAL A 84 2.21 3.86 -8.75
C VAL A 84 2.35 5.28 -8.20
N SER A 85 1.23 5.99 -7.97
CA SER A 85 1.29 7.32 -7.38
C SER A 85 1.80 7.30 -5.93
N ASP A 86 1.44 6.29 -5.14
CA ASP A 86 1.94 6.13 -3.77
C ASP A 86 3.45 5.83 -3.74
N ILE A 87 3.96 4.98 -4.64
CA ILE A 87 5.40 4.72 -4.76
C ILE A 87 6.16 6.01 -5.13
N THR A 88 5.72 6.72 -6.17
CA THR A 88 6.39 7.94 -6.62
C THR A 88 6.35 9.05 -5.56
N TRP A 89 5.24 9.15 -4.82
CA TRP A 89 5.12 10.06 -3.68
C TRP A 89 6.10 9.71 -2.54
N LYS A 90 6.21 8.43 -2.19
CA LYS A 90 7.17 7.98 -1.17
C LYS A 90 8.61 8.26 -1.57
N GLU A 91 8.98 7.97 -2.82
CA GLU A 91 10.32 8.21 -3.34
C GLU A 91 10.69 9.70 -3.32
N THR A 92 9.78 10.56 -3.79
CA THR A 92 10.00 12.01 -3.79
C THR A 92 10.13 12.57 -2.37
N MET A 93 9.32 12.11 -1.42
CA MET A 93 9.41 12.50 -0.02
C MET A 93 10.72 12.02 0.62
N ILE A 94 11.14 10.78 0.39
CA ILE A 94 12.41 10.24 0.91
C ILE A 94 13.59 11.05 0.35
N LYS A 95 13.57 11.36 -0.95
CA LYS A 95 14.62 12.18 -1.59
C LYS A 95 14.70 13.57 -0.96
N ALA A 96 13.56 14.25 -0.78
CA ALA A 96 13.50 15.56 -0.13
C ALA A 96 14.00 15.50 1.33
N LYS A 97 13.61 14.45 2.07
CA LYS A 97 14.07 14.21 3.44
C LYS A 97 15.58 14.00 3.51
N ARG A 98 16.16 13.15 2.64
CA ARG A 98 17.61 12.91 2.56
C ARG A 98 18.40 14.20 2.35
N GLU A 99 17.91 15.07 1.47
CA GLU A 99 18.53 16.37 1.22
C GLU A 99 18.43 17.30 2.43
N SER A 100 17.26 17.35 3.07
CA SER A 100 17.07 18.17 4.28
C SER A 100 17.93 17.70 5.45
N VAL A 101 18.06 16.39 5.65
CA VAL A 101 18.95 15.78 6.65
C VAL A 101 20.41 16.17 6.39
N ARG A 102 20.89 16.03 5.14
CA ARG A 102 22.26 16.43 4.77
C ARG A 102 22.51 17.92 5.02
N ASN A 103 21.55 18.79 4.67
CA ASN A 103 21.66 20.22 4.94
C ASN A 103 21.70 20.54 6.44
N LYS A 104 20.85 19.90 7.25
CA LYS A 104 20.87 20.12 8.71
C LYS A 104 22.19 19.65 9.34
N LEU A 105 22.73 18.51 8.92
CA LEU A 105 24.05 18.05 9.39
C LEU A 105 25.19 18.99 8.98
N ARG A 106 25.15 19.54 7.77
CA ARG A 106 26.10 20.57 7.35
C ARG A 106 26.03 21.83 8.20
N VAL A 107 24.81 22.26 8.60
CA VAL A 107 24.63 23.39 9.54
C VAL A 107 25.19 23.08 10.92
N LEU A 108 25.17 21.82 11.35
CA LEU A 108 25.81 21.35 12.57
C LEU A 108 27.35 21.23 12.47
N GLY A 109 27.93 21.50 11.29
CA GLY A 109 29.37 21.51 11.07
C GLY A 109 29.96 20.19 10.57
N TRP A 110 29.14 19.21 10.19
CA TRP A 110 29.64 17.97 9.59
C TRP A 110 30.08 18.19 8.13
N GLU A 111 31.27 17.71 7.80
CA GLU A 111 31.84 17.84 6.46
C GLU A 111 31.34 16.75 5.51
N GLN A 112 31.35 17.03 4.21
CA GLN A 112 30.87 16.09 3.19
C GLN A 112 31.65 14.77 3.21
N GLN A 113 32.94 14.80 3.54
CA GLN A 113 33.80 13.63 3.65
C GLN A 113 33.42 12.73 4.83
N GLU A 114 33.03 13.32 5.97
CA GLU A 114 32.56 12.57 7.14
C GLU A 114 31.21 11.89 6.89
N LEU A 115 30.42 12.43 5.94
CA LEU A 115 29.17 11.86 5.47
C LEU A 115 29.35 10.76 4.41
N GLU A 116 30.58 10.51 3.94
CA GLU A 116 30.91 9.35 3.11
C GLU A 116 31.06 8.12 4.01
N LEU A 117 29.93 7.48 4.27
CA LEU A 117 29.82 6.32 5.14
C LEU A 117 30.29 5.05 4.43
N SER A 118 30.96 4.16 5.18
CA SER A 118 31.19 2.77 4.75
C SER A 118 29.87 2.04 4.46
N ASP A 119 29.90 0.98 3.66
CA ASP A 119 28.68 0.30 3.19
C ASP A 119 27.75 -0.17 4.32
N ASP A 120 28.31 -0.65 5.43
CA ASP A 120 27.52 -1.09 6.59
C ASP A 120 26.83 0.07 7.32
N LEU A 121 27.55 1.19 7.48
CA LEU A 121 27.03 2.41 8.09
C LEU A 121 26.02 3.09 7.15
N LYS A 122 26.24 3.02 5.84
CA LYS A 122 25.30 3.49 4.83
C LYS A 122 23.99 2.71 4.87
N ARG A 123 24.02 1.39 5.04
CA ARG A 123 22.80 0.58 5.24
C ARG A 123 22.04 0.99 6.51
N GLN A 124 22.75 1.31 7.59
CA GLN A 124 22.11 1.80 8.82
C GLN A 124 21.51 3.21 8.62
N TRP A 125 22.23 4.08 7.94
CA TRP A 125 21.76 5.40 7.54
C TRP A 125 20.47 5.33 6.72
N ASP A 126 20.46 4.49 5.67
CA ASP A 126 19.30 4.30 4.81
C ASP A 126 18.09 3.83 5.62
N ARG A 127 18.26 2.89 6.57
CA ARG A 127 17.17 2.46 7.47
C ARG A 127 16.60 3.58 8.34
N ILE A 128 17.41 4.57 8.70
CA ILE A 128 17.00 5.70 9.54
C ILE A 128 16.30 6.77 8.68
N VAL A 129 16.88 7.09 7.52
CA VAL A 129 16.44 8.22 6.69
C VAL A 129 15.32 7.84 5.72
N ASP A 130 15.27 6.60 5.23
CA ASP A 130 14.29 6.18 4.19
C ASP A 130 12.90 5.86 4.71
N VAL A 131 12.67 6.06 6.02
CA VAL A 131 11.32 6.01 6.55
C VAL A 131 10.49 7.16 5.93
N PRO A 132 9.40 6.87 5.21
CA PRO A 132 8.62 7.84 4.46
C PRO A 132 7.76 8.69 5.41
N THR A 133 8.42 9.57 6.15
CA THR A 133 7.81 10.47 7.13
C THR A 133 8.37 11.88 6.94
N PRO A 134 7.56 12.94 7.08
CA PRO A 134 8.05 14.29 6.98
C PRO A 134 9.12 14.58 8.05
N LEU A 135 10.12 15.39 7.67
CA LEU A 135 11.14 15.85 8.61
C LEU A 135 10.60 17.03 9.42
N THR A 136 10.02 16.74 10.58
CA THR A 136 9.58 17.75 11.55
C THR A 136 10.67 18.01 12.57
N GLU A 137 10.62 19.13 13.30
CA GLU A 137 11.63 19.46 14.31
C GLU A 137 11.68 18.42 15.45
N ARG A 138 10.51 17.89 15.83
CA ARG A 138 10.41 16.82 16.83
C ARG A 138 11.08 15.53 16.35
N ASN A 139 10.82 15.12 15.11
CA ASN A 139 11.44 13.93 14.54
C ASN A 139 12.94 14.15 14.30
N TRP A 140 13.32 15.39 13.93
CA TRP A 140 14.71 15.79 13.75
C TRP A 140 15.52 15.59 15.02
N ALA A 141 15.06 16.07 16.18
CA ALA A 141 15.78 15.90 17.44
C ALA A 141 16.12 14.43 17.76
N TYR A 142 15.23 13.50 17.42
CA TYR A 142 15.47 12.07 17.57
C TYR A 142 16.44 11.51 16.52
N LEU A 143 16.26 11.93 15.26
CA LEU A 143 17.10 11.50 14.15
C LEU A 143 18.54 12.00 14.32
N GLU A 144 18.72 13.24 14.73
CA GLU A 144 20.01 13.88 14.96
C GLU A 144 20.89 13.03 15.88
N VAL A 145 20.37 12.62 17.04
CA VAL A 145 21.12 11.77 17.99
C VAL A 145 21.64 10.49 17.32
N LYS A 146 20.78 9.82 16.53
CA LYS A 146 21.18 8.59 15.84
C LYS A 146 22.19 8.83 14.72
N LEU A 147 21.95 9.86 13.91
CA LEU A 147 22.79 10.18 12.77
C LEU A 147 24.17 10.66 13.23
N VAL A 148 24.23 11.54 14.23
CA VAL A 148 25.47 11.98 14.85
C VAL A 148 26.25 10.81 15.45
N SER A 149 25.58 9.90 16.17
CA SER A 149 26.23 8.69 16.70
C SER A 149 26.83 7.83 15.57
N LEU A 150 26.12 7.69 14.46
CA LEU A 150 26.56 6.91 13.31
C LEU A 150 27.76 7.55 12.60
N ILE A 151 27.70 8.87 12.35
CA ILE A 151 28.79 9.63 11.73
C ILE A 151 30.03 9.64 12.63
N THR A 152 29.86 9.73 13.95
CA THR A 152 30.98 9.66 14.91
C THR A 152 31.70 8.31 14.83
N VAL A 153 30.95 7.21 14.69
CA VAL A 153 31.53 5.88 14.47
C VAL A 153 32.27 5.85 13.13
N ASN A 154 31.72 6.42 12.06
CA ASN A 154 32.41 6.53 10.77
C ASN A 154 33.74 7.29 10.90
N ARG A 155 33.73 8.44 11.56
CA ARG A 155 34.91 9.27 11.78
C ARG A 155 36.01 8.52 12.53
N SER A 156 35.66 7.69 13.51
CA SER A 156 36.64 6.85 14.23
C SER A 156 37.28 5.75 13.39
N GLN A 157 36.71 5.43 12.23
CA GLN A 157 37.23 4.44 11.28
C GLN A 157 38.08 5.08 10.17
N ILE A 158 38.05 6.41 10.03
CA ILE A 158 38.93 7.14 9.10
C ILE A 158 40.31 7.21 9.76
N PRO A 159 41.36 6.57 9.19
CA PRO A 159 42.70 6.73 9.73
C PRO A 159 43.11 8.19 9.64
N ASP A 160 43.60 8.73 10.75
CA ASP A 160 44.17 10.07 10.84
C ASP A 160 45.45 10.07 9.99
N VAL A 161 45.36 10.44 8.71
CA VAL A 161 46.54 10.58 7.84
C VAL A 161 47.19 11.91 8.19
N HIS A 162 47.82 11.94 9.36
CA HIS A 162 48.94 12.81 9.65
C HIS A 162 50.21 12.02 9.37
N GLU A 163 50.54 11.83 8.09
CA GLU A 163 51.94 11.57 7.73
C GLU A 163 52.70 12.90 7.85
N GLU A 164 53.44 13.01 8.94
CA GLU A 164 54.65 13.82 9.04
C GLU A 164 55.47 13.67 7.77
N SER A 165 55.46 14.69 6.92
CA SER A 165 56.54 14.97 5.96
C SER A 165 57.27 16.21 6.44
N ALA A 166 57.85 16.09 7.63
CA ALA A 166 58.97 16.90 8.08
C ALA A 166 60.15 15.95 8.33
N ASP A 167 61.31 16.31 7.77
CA ASP A 167 62.65 15.73 7.98
C ASP A 167 62.98 14.38 7.32
N MET A 168 63.45 14.43 6.06
CA MET A 168 64.91 14.51 5.74
C MET A 168 65.15 14.57 4.22
#